data_AF-A0A8B6FQR4-F1
#
_entry.id   AF-A0A8B6FQR4-F1
#
_cell.length_a   1.000
_cell.length_b   1.000
_cell.length_c   1.000
_cell.angle_alpha   90.00
_cell.angle_beta   90.00
_cell.angle_gamma   90.00
#
_symmetry.space_group_name_H-M   'P 1'
#
loop_
_entity.id
_entity.type
_entity.pdbx_description
1 polymer ?
#
loop_
_entity_poly.entity_id
_entity_poly.type
_entity_poly.pdbx_seq_one_letter_code
_entity_poly.pdbx_strand_id
1 'polypeptide(L)'
;MLEYQNSSITFKENKYVAKLPWKPDHPELPTNEYIARRRTQNVIDRLAKDPDMLNLYDKIIKEQEMKDFIEKVPITEIDREHGRIHYIPHHPVKKDSNTTPIRIVYDCSCHGNPDLPSLNDCLSSAPPILNKLTSILTRFRLGKYGITTDIEKAFLQVRLDNDDRDATRFFWLSDSTDPTSELIMYRFKVVLFGATCSPFILNATLLKHLSMNPSKVASILQEDLYVDNVLSSMDSEEAAIKYFNESRELLKQGGFNLRSWMSNSDKLRDLALSEKVLDSDKETKILGMRWDAESDTLSFAETKQLKMDTQLTKQMNPADLQTRGLTASQFEDSTLWMNGPQWLTDELNGLRGQDMWK
;
A
#
# COMPACT_ATOMS: atom_id res chain seq x y z
N MET A 1 -20.17 4.10 2.47
CA MET A 1 -19.18 4.60 3.46
C MET A 1 -19.78 4.64 4.86
N LEU A 2 -20.75 5.51 5.12
CA LEU A 2 -21.37 5.66 6.45
C LEU A 2 -21.94 4.34 6.99
N GLU A 3 -22.60 3.56 6.12
CA GLU A 3 -23.10 2.23 6.47
C GLU A 3 -21.98 1.29 6.93
N TYR A 4 -20.86 1.22 6.19
CA TYR A 4 -19.70 0.40 6.58
C TYR A 4 -19.07 0.92 7.88
N GLN A 5 -18.91 2.23 8.04
CA GLN A 5 -18.40 2.83 9.27
C GLN A 5 -19.25 2.45 10.48
N ASN A 6 -20.58 2.42 10.34
CA ASN A 6 -21.49 2.13 11.44
C ASN A 6 -21.61 0.63 11.76
N SER A 7 -21.65 -0.21 10.73
CA SER A 7 -21.88 -1.66 10.88
C SER A 7 -20.62 -2.49 11.06
N SER A 8 -19.49 -2.02 10.51
CA SER A 8 -18.30 -2.85 10.27
C SER A 8 -17.03 -2.31 10.91
N ILE A 9 -17.04 -1.10 11.48
CA ILE A 9 -15.93 -0.56 12.26
C ILE A 9 -16.39 -0.31 13.70
N THR A 10 -15.67 -0.83 14.68
CA THR A 10 -15.91 -0.57 16.11
C THR A 10 -14.65 -0.09 16.78
N PHE A 11 -14.78 0.70 17.86
CA PHE A 11 -13.65 1.12 18.68
C PHE A 11 -13.76 0.43 20.03
N LYS A 12 -12.79 -0.42 20.37
CA LYS A 12 -12.75 -1.20 21.62
C LYS A 12 -11.30 -1.27 22.11
N GLU A 13 -11.10 -1.16 23.42
CA GLU A 13 -9.76 -1.28 24.04
C GLU A 13 -8.69 -0.39 23.40
N ASN A 14 -9.05 0.87 23.11
CA ASN A 14 -8.19 1.86 22.42
C ASN A 14 -7.70 1.44 21.03
N LYS A 15 -8.40 0.51 20.36
CA LYS A 15 -8.12 0.13 18.98
C LYS A 15 -9.38 0.08 18.14
N TYR A 16 -9.24 0.43 16.88
CA TYR A 16 -10.28 0.17 15.89
C TYR A 16 -10.23 -1.28 15.43
N VAL A 17 -11.39 -1.92 15.35
CA VAL A 17 -11.61 -3.24 14.77
C VAL A 17 -12.50 -3.08 13.56
N ALA A 18 -12.09 -3.63 12.42
CA ALA A 18 -12.80 -3.56 11.15
C ALA A 18 -13.09 -4.96 10.60
N LYS A 19 -14.25 -5.12 9.98
CA LYS A 19 -14.62 -6.31 9.18
C LYS A 19 -14.17 -6.18 7.74
N LEU A 20 -13.83 -7.27 7.08
CA LEU A 20 -13.61 -7.26 5.64
C LEU A 20 -14.92 -6.90 4.91
N PRO A 21 -14.88 -6.01 3.90
CA PRO A 21 -16.06 -5.60 3.16
C PRO A 21 -16.45 -6.64 2.10
N TRP A 22 -16.96 -7.79 2.53
CA TRP A 22 -17.47 -8.84 1.65
C TRP A 22 -18.56 -8.30 0.70
N LYS A 23 -18.48 -8.62 -0.61
CA LYS A 23 -19.53 -8.22 -1.56
C LYS A 23 -20.82 -9.00 -1.26
N PRO A 24 -22.01 -8.39 -1.25
CA PRO A 24 -23.25 -9.09 -0.93
C PRO A 24 -23.47 -10.39 -1.72
N ASP A 25 -23.11 -10.37 -3.01
CA ASP A 25 -23.28 -11.48 -3.95
C ASP A 25 -21.94 -12.17 -4.29
N HIS A 26 -20.96 -12.14 -3.39
CA HIS A 26 -19.69 -12.80 -3.66
C HIS A 26 -19.87 -14.33 -3.80
N PRO A 27 -19.14 -14.99 -4.72
CA PRO A 27 -19.10 -16.45 -4.76
C PRO A 27 -18.52 -16.99 -3.45
N GLU A 28 -18.86 -18.24 -3.09
CA GLU A 28 -18.22 -18.90 -1.95
C GLU A 28 -16.69 -18.87 -2.13
N LEU A 29 -15.95 -18.43 -1.11
CA LEU A 29 -14.50 -18.37 -1.13
C LEU A 29 -13.96 -19.75 -0.73
N PRO A 30 -13.46 -20.58 -1.67
CA PRO A 30 -12.96 -21.89 -1.33
C PRO A 30 -11.56 -21.78 -0.70
N THR A 31 -11.13 -22.86 -0.05
CA THR A 31 -9.72 -23.00 0.33
C THR A 31 -8.83 -23.15 -0.92
N ASN A 32 -7.67 -22.48 -0.90
CA ASN A 32 -6.60 -22.62 -1.87
C ASN A 32 -5.32 -23.21 -1.23
N GLU A 33 -5.47 -23.95 -0.12
CA GLU A 33 -4.37 -24.42 0.73
C GLU A 33 -3.24 -25.07 -0.06
N TYR A 34 -3.57 -26.00 -0.97
CA TYR A 34 -2.58 -26.71 -1.77
C TYR A 34 -1.66 -25.76 -2.55
N ILE A 35 -2.23 -24.73 -3.18
CA ILE A 35 -1.46 -23.74 -3.93
C ILE A 35 -0.62 -22.88 -2.98
N ALA A 36 -1.21 -22.43 -1.87
CA ALA A 36 -0.49 -21.61 -0.90
C ALA A 36 0.70 -22.36 -0.29
N ARG A 37 0.52 -23.61 0.12
CA ARG A 37 1.58 -24.48 0.64
C ARG A 37 2.69 -24.67 -0.38
N ARG A 38 2.35 -25.00 -1.63
CA ARG A 38 3.33 -25.16 -2.72
C ARG A 38 4.10 -23.87 -3.00
N ARG A 39 3.43 -22.71 -3.02
CA ARG A 39 4.09 -21.40 -3.23
C ARG A 39 5.00 -21.04 -2.06
N THR A 40 4.61 -21.34 -0.82
CA THR A 40 5.45 -21.16 0.36
C THR A 40 6.70 -22.05 0.27
N GLN A 41 6.57 -23.32 -0.13
CA GLN A 41 7.72 -24.21 -0.31
C GLN A 41 8.70 -23.66 -1.35
N ASN A 42 8.21 -23.21 -2.51
CA ASN A 42 9.07 -22.60 -3.53
C ASN A 42 9.81 -21.34 -3.02
N VAL A 43 9.18 -20.57 -2.13
CA VAL A 43 9.82 -19.41 -1.49
C VAL A 43 10.92 -19.86 -0.54
N ILE A 44 10.66 -20.89 0.27
CA ILE A 44 11.64 -21.49 1.19
C ILE A 44 12.83 -22.05 0.40
N ASP A 45 12.59 -22.87 -0.63
CA ASP A 45 13.65 -23.47 -1.46
C ASP A 45 14.55 -22.42 -2.11
N ARG A 46 13.96 -21.26 -2.47
CA ARG A 46 14.72 -20.13 -3.01
C ARG A 46 15.52 -19.42 -1.91
N LEU A 47 14.93 -19.18 -0.75
CA LEU A 47 15.58 -18.51 0.38
C LEU A 47 16.66 -19.38 1.02
N ALA A 48 16.52 -20.70 1.04
CA ALA A 48 17.49 -21.64 1.60
C ALA A 48 18.86 -21.60 0.89
N LYS A 49 18.92 -21.05 -0.33
CA LYS A 49 20.17 -20.80 -1.06
C LYS A 49 20.98 -19.63 -0.48
N ASP A 50 20.35 -18.80 0.35
CA ASP A 50 20.92 -17.64 1.02
C ASP A 50 20.45 -17.63 2.49
N PRO A 51 21.21 -18.27 3.40
CA PRO A 51 20.82 -18.40 4.81
C PRO A 51 20.56 -17.07 5.51
N ASP A 52 21.28 -16.00 5.14
CA ASP A 52 21.08 -14.67 5.73
C ASP A 52 19.73 -14.09 5.32
N MET A 53 19.33 -14.28 4.06
CA MET A 53 18.02 -13.88 3.57
C MET A 53 16.88 -14.69 4.17
N LEU A 54 17.06 -16.00 4.38
CA LEU A 54 16.08 -16.84 5.08
C LEU A 54 15.90 -16.38 6.54
N ASN A 55 17.02 -16.15 7.25
CA ASN A 55 17.01 -15.63 8.62
C ASN A 55 16.35 -14.25 8.71
N LEU A 56 16.62 -13.36 7.75
CA LEU A 56 15.99 -12.05 7.69
C LEU A 56 14.47 -12.17 7.46
N TYR A 57 14.03 -13.07 6.58
CA TYR A 57 12.62 -13.31 6.31
C TYR A 57 11.89 -13.81 7.56
N ASP A 58 12.46 -14.80 8.23
CA ASP A 58 11.94 -15.35 9.48
C ASP A 58 11.88 -14.30 10.59
N LYS A 59 12.92 -13.47 10.72
CA LYS A 59 12.94 -12.34 11.67
C LYS A 59 11.77 -11.40 11.44
N ILE A 60 11.42 -11.09 10.19
CA ILE A 60 10.27 -10.22 9.87
C ILE A 60 8.95 -10.85 10.34
N ILE A 61 8.76 -12.15 10.13
CA ILE A 61 7.54 -12.87 10.57
C ILE A 61 7.48 -12.91 12.10
N LYS A 62 8.58 -13.27 12.78
CA LYS A 62 8.65 -13.27 14.25
C LYS A 62 8.41 -11.88 14.84
N GLU A 63 8.89 -10.82 14.20
CA GLU A 63 8.59 -9.45 14.61
C GLU A 63 7.11 -9.09 14.43
N GLN A 64 6.45 -9.59 13.38
CA GLN A 64 5.00 -9.40 13.18
C GLN A 64 4.20 -10.12 14.26
N GLU A 65 4.59 -11.35 14.62
CA GLU A 65 3.99 -12.13 15.71
C GLU A 65 4.19 -11.44 17.06
N MET A 66 5.42 -11.01 17.38
CA MET A 66 5.75 -10.29 18.62
C MET A 66 4.99 -8.97 18.75
N LYS A 67 4.78 -8.24 17.64
CA LYS A 67 3.99 -7.00 17.60
C LYS A 67 2.48 -7.26 17.61
N ASP A 68 2.06 -8.52 17.74
CA ASP A 68 0.67 -8.96 17.76
C ASP A 68 -0.07 -8.62 16.46
N PHE A 69 0.61 -8.54 15.32
CA PHE A 69 -0.03 -8.30 14.01
C PHE A 69 -0.55 -9.58 13.36
N ILE A 70 0.10 -10.71 13.69
CA ILE A 70 -0.28 -12.05 13.27
C ILE A 70 -0.32 -12.96 14.50
N GLU A 71 -1.01 -14.08 14.39
CA GLU A 71 -1.01 -15.15 15.39
C GLU A 71 -0.95 -16.51 14.70
N LYS A 72 -0.39 -17.51 15.39
CA LYS A 72 -0.51 -18.90 14.96
C LYS A 72 -1.98 -19.32 15.04
N VAL A 73 -2.45 -20.06 14.02
CA VAL A 73 -3.77 -20.68 14.06
C VAL A 73 -3.77 -21.76 15.14
N PRO A 74 -4.68 -21.71 16.13
CA PRO A 74 -4.75 -22.74 17.16
C PRO A 74 -4.98 -24.13 16.55
N ILE A 75 -4.37 -25.16 17.13
CA ILE A 75 -4.50 -26.56 16.64
C ILE A 75 -5.98 -26.98 16.55
N THR A 76 -6.80 -26.52 17.49
CA THR A 76 -8.25 -26.76 17.53
C THR A 76 -9.04 -26.10 16.40
N GLU A 77 -8.43 -25.16 15.66
CA GLU A 77 -9.05 -24.39 14.58
C GLU A 77 -8.46 -24.72 13.20
N ILE A 78 -7.50 -25.63 13.13
CA ILE A 78 -6.87 -26.06 11.88
C ILE A 78 -7.91 -26.74 10.97
N ASP A 79 -8.54 -27.80 11.47
CA ASP A 79 -9.50 -28.63 10.73
C ASP A 79 -10.95 -28.15 10.85
N ARG A 80 -11.15 -26.86 11.11
CA ARG A 80 -12.50 -26.32 11.26
C ARG A 80 -13.22 -26.38 9.91
N GLU A 81 -14.24 -27.22 9.82
CA GLU A 81 -15.04 -27.38 8.60
C GLU A 81 -15.92 -26.15 8.28
N HIS A 82 -16.12 -25.26 9.26
CA HIS A 82 -17.05 -24.14 9.16
C HIS A 82 -16.31 -22.79 9.25
N GLY A 83 -16.54 -21.92 8.27
CA GLY A 83 -15.98 -20.57 8.22
C GLY A 83 -15.31 -20.26 6.88
N ARG A 84 -15.02 -18.97 6.62
CA ARG A 84 -14.29 -18.56 5.41
C ARG A 84 -12.79 -18.76 5.63
N ILE A 85 -12.30 -19.96 5.30
CA ILE A 85 -10.89 -20.30 5.42
C ILE A 85 -10.21 -20.16 4.06
N HIS A 86 -9.24 -19.25 3.97
CA HIS A 86 -8.50 -19.00 2.75
C HIS A 86 -7.04 -18.65 3.06
N TYR A 87 -6.14 -19.00 2.14
CA TYR A 87 -4.72 -18.83 2.31
C TYR A 87 -4.15 -17.77 1.35
N ILE A 88 -3.30 -16.91 1.86
CA ILE A 88 -2.64 -15.84 1.11
C ILE A 88 -1.13 -16.18 0.99
N PRO A 89 -0.68 -16.68 -0.17
CA PRO A 89 0.74 -16.93 -0.38
C PRO A 89 1.54 -15.64 -0.23
N HIS A 90 2.81 -15.76 0.12
CA HIS A 90 3.67 -14.60 0.29
C HIS A 90 4.99 -14.72 -0.45
N HIS A 91 5.63 -13.60 -0.75
CA HIS A 91 6.95 -13.58 -1.36
C HIS A 91 7.74 -12.32 -0.97
N PRO A 92 9.09 -12.39 -0.96
CA PRO A 92 9.94 -11.23 -0.78
C PRO A 92 9.95 -10.35 -2.03
N VAL A 93 9.90 -9.04 -1.82
CA VAL A 93 10.20 -8.00 -2.81
C VAL A 93 11.34 -7.14 -2.26
N LYS A 94 12.30 -6.77 -3.12
CA LYS A 94 13.42 -5.90 -2.72
C LYS A 94 12.93 -4.49 -2.41
N LYS A 95 13.50 -3.87 -1.38
CA LYS A 95 13.27 -2.48 -1.00
C LYS A 95 14.59 -1.72 -1.04
N ASP A 96 14.54 -0.48 -1.49
CA ASP A 96 15.64 0.48 -1.34
C ASP A 96 15.72 0.92 0.13
N SER A 97 16.32 0.08 0.96
CA SER A 97 16.41 0.27 2.41
C SER A 97 17.66 -0.43 2.94
N ASN A 98 18.52 0.35 3.61
CA ASN A 98 19.82 -0.12 4.11
C ASN A 98 19.68 -1.09 5.30
N THR A 99 18.59 -1.01 6.08
CA THR A 99 18.38 -1.80 7.30
C THR A 99 17.49 -3.02 7.10
N THR A 100 16.54 -2.94 6.18
CA THR A 100 15.67 -4.08 5.80
C THR A 100 15.52 -4.09 4.29
N PRO A 101 16.35 -4.86 3.57
CA PRO A 101 16.39 -4.87 2.10
C PRO A 101 15.21 -5.58 1.45
N ILE A 102 14.31 -6.20 2.23
CA ILE A 102 13.13 -6.89 1.72
C ILE A 102 11.85 -6.46 2.41
N ARG A 103 10.74 -6.61 1.68
CA ARG A 103 9.37 -6.57 2.18
C ARG A 103 8.69 -7.89 1.84
N ILE A 104 7.97 -8.45 2.81
CA ILE A 104 7.07 -9.58 2.57
C ILE A 104 5.77 -9.04 1.98
N VAL A 105 5.41 -9.52 0.80
CA VAL A 105 4.14 -9.21 0.12
C VAL A 105 3.24 -10.42 0.19
N TYR A 106 2.00 -10.21 0.62
CA TYR A 106 0.96 -11.23 0.70
C TYR A 106 0.01 -11.08 -0.49
N ASP A 107 -0.26 -12.17 -1.18
CA ASP A 107 -1.01 -12.22 -2.43
C ASP A 107 -2.47 -12.59 -2.17
N CYS A 108 -3.29 -11.56 -1.91
CA CYS A 108 -4.73 -11.70 -1.75
C CYS A 108 -5.49 -11.94 -3.07
N SER A 109 -4.78 -11.95 -4.20
CA SER A 109 -5.32 -12.25 -5.53
C SER A 109 -5.02 -13.69 -5.96
N CYS A 110 -4.50 -14.55 -5.07
CA CYS A 110 -4.19 -15.92 -5.43
C CYS A 110 -5.44 -16.80 -5.48
N HIS A 111 -5.79 -17.26 -6.69
CA HIS A 111 -6.85 -18.23 -6.91
C HIS A 111 -6.40 -19.68 -6.59
N GLY A 112 -7.36 -20.55 -6.27
CA GLY A 112 -7.13 -21.99 -6.14
C GLY A 112 -7.05 -22.71 -7.50
N ASN A 113 -7.74 -22.19 -8.50
CA ASN A 113 -7.62 -22.51 -9.93
C ASN A 113 -8.25 -21.33 -10.71
N PRO A 114 -8.14 -21.27 -12.05
CA PRO A 114 -8.67 -20.15 -12.84
C PRO A 114 -10.17 -19.87 -12.71
N ASP A 115 -10.96 -20.87 -12.30
CA ASP A 115 -12.43 -20.79 -12.21
C ASP A 115 -12.92 -20.47 -10.78
N LEU A 116 -12.04 -20.50 -9.78
CA LEU A 116 -12.36 -20.26 -8.38
C LEU A 116 -11.95 -18.85 -7.98
N PRO A 117 -12.73 -18.15 -7.12
CA PRO A 117 -12.42 -16.78 -6.72
C PRO A 117 -11.20 -16.70 -5.80
N SER A 118 -10.50 -15.58 -5.84
CA SER A 118 -9.53 -15.17 -4.83
C SER A 118 -10.21 -14.38 -3.70
N LEU A 119 -9.48 -14.14 -2.60
CA LEU A 119 -9.96 -13.24 -1.55
C LEU A 119 -10.36 -11.87 -2.12
N ASN A 120 -9.53 -11.26 -2.97
CA ASN A 120 -9.83 -9.96 -3.58
C ASN A 120 -11.08 -9.98 -4.47
N ASP A 121 -11.41 -11.10 -5.11
CA ASP A 121 -12.65 -11.20 -5.90
C ASP A 121 -13.90 -11.19 -5.04
N CYS A 122 -13.81 -11.70 -3.81
CA CYS A 122 -14.90 -11.72 -2.86
C CYS A 122 -15.04 -10.41 -2.05
N LEU A 123 -14.01 -9.58 -2.04
CA LEU A 123 -13.99 -8.31 -1.29
C LEU A 123 -14.34 -7.12 -2.16
N SER A 124 -15.18 -6.24 -1.64
CA SER A 124 -15.42 -4.93 -2.23
C SER A 124 -14.20 -4.06 -1.98
N SER A 125 -13.48 -3.71 -3.05
CA SER A 125 -12.42 -2.70 -2.95
C SER A 125 -12.98 -1.34 -2.50
N ALA A 126 -14.30 -1.12 -2.73
CA ALA A 126 -15.02 0.14 -2.65
C ALA A 126 -14.33 1.24 -3.48
N PRO A 127 -15.02 2.32 -3.88
CA PRO A 127 -14.31 3.44 -4.47
C PRO A 127 -13.29 3.96 -3.45
N PRO A 128 -12.02 4.19 -3.84
CA PRO A 128 -11.07 4.85 -2.96
C PRO A 128 -11.61 6.24 -2.65
N ILE A 129 -12.13 6.43 -1.44
CA ILE A 129 -12.66 7.73 -0.97
C ILE A 129 -11.46 8.60 -0.59
N LEU A 130 -10.64 8.90 -1.58
CA LEU A 130 -9.47 9.74 -1.43
C LEU A 130 -9.88 11.17 -1.73
N ASN A 131 -9.36 12.08 -0.93
CA ASN A 131 -9.42 13.49 -1.28
C ASN A 131 -8.77 13.70 -2.65
N LYS A 132 -9.35 14.60 -3.45
CA LYS A 132 -8.79 14.91 -4.77
C LYS A 132 -7.36 15.42 -4.58
N LEU A 133 -6.41 14.78 -5.26
CA LEU A 133 -4.98 15.14 -5.21
C LEU A 133 -4.77 16.64 -5.46
N THR A 134 -5.47 17.19 -6.46
CA THR A 134 -5.40 18.62 -6.79
C THR A 134 -5.90 19.50 -5.65
N SER A 135 -6.94 19.08 -4.93
CA SER A 135 -7.48 19.83 -3.79
C SER A 135 -6.53 19.80 -2.61
N ILE A 136 -5.93 18.64 -2.31
CA ILE A 136 -4.90 18.51 -1.27
C ILE A 136 -3.70 19.40 -1.60
N LEU A 137 -3.16 19.32 -2.83
CA LEU A 137 -2.05 20.16 -3.26
C LEU A 137 -2.39 21.65 -3.21
N THR A 138 -3.60 22.03 -3.60
CA THR A 138 -4.05 23.44 -3.56
C THR A 138 -4.09 23.94 -2.11
N ARG A 139 -4.70 23.19 -1.19
CA ARG A 139 -4.71 23.55 0.25
C ARG A 139 -3.32 23.57 0.84
N PHE A 140 -2.47 22.62 0.48
CA PHE A 140 -1.07 22.58 0.91
C PHE A 140 -0.29 23.83 0.46
N ARG A 141 -0.62 24.39 -0.71
CA ARG A 141 0.03 25.62 -1.23
C ARG A 141 -0.67 26.92 -0.85
N LEU A 142 -1.82 26.86 -0.18
CA LEU A 142 -2.59 28.04 0.18
C LEU A 142 -1.99 28.79 1.39
N GLY A 143 -1.52 28.05 2.38
CA GLY A 143 -0.91 28.61 3.59
C GLY A 143 0.56 28.93 3.43
N LYS A 144 1.07 29.76 4.34
CA LYS A 144 2.48 30.19 4.38
C LYS A 144 3.42 29.07 4.85
N TYR A 145 2.95 28.21 5.74
CA TYR A 145 3.72 27.15 6.35
C TYR A 145 3.21 25.77 5.92
N GLY A 146 3.93 25.13 4.99
CA GLY A 146 3.64 23.77 4.54
C GLY A 146 3.98 22.74 5.62
N ILE A 147 3.16 21.70 5.73
CA ILE A 147 3.31 20.62 6.70
C ILE A 147 3.05 19.28 6.00
N THR A 148 3.98 18.34 6.14
CA THR A 148 3.77 16.95 5.75
C THR A 148 4.09 16.03 6.93
N THR A 149 3.34 14.93 7.06
CA THR A 149 3.56 13.90 8.07
C THR A 149 2.89 12.60 7.63
N ASP A 150 3.42 11.47 8.11
CA ASP A 150 2.91 10.14 7.82
C ASP A 150 2.32 9.49 9.08
N ILE A 151 1.30 8.65 8.89
CA ILE A 151 0.75 7.79 9.93
C ILE A 151 1.60 6.52 10.01
N GLU A 152 2.25 6.30 11.16
CA GLU A 152 3.11 5.14 11.35
C GLU A 152 2.34 3.82 11.20
N LYS A 153 2.68 3.05 10.15
CA LYS A 153 2.15 1.70 9.91
C LYS A 153 0.61 1.69 9.96
N ALA A 154 -0.01 2.69 9.34
CA ALA A 154 -1.44 3.01 9.49
C ALA A 154 -2.38 1.80 9.43
N PHE A 155 -2.21 0.92 8.44
CA PHE A 155 -3.03 -0.30 8.28
C PHE A 155 -2.92 -1.26 9.47
N LEU A 156 -1.71 -1.41 10.03
CA LEU A 156 -1.45 -2.30 11.16
C LEU A 156 -2.02 -1.78 12.49
N GLN A 157 -2.48 -0.51 12.53
CA GLN A 157 -3.18 0.06 13.68
C GLN A 157 -4.67 -0.34 13.73
N VAL A 158 -5.20 -0.86 12.62
CA VAL A 158 -6.60 -1.32 12.54
C VAL A 158 -6.64 -2.84 12.71
N ARG A 159 -7.30 -3.31 13.77
CA ARG A 159 -7.53 -4.73 14.02
C ARG A 159 -8.52 -5.31 13.02
N LEU A 160 -8.31 -6.57 12.69
CA LEU A 160 -9.25 -7.35 11.90
C LEU A 160 -10.22 -8.09 12.83
N ASP A 161 -11.50 -8.04 12.49
CA ASP A 161 -12.54 -8.80 13.18
C ASP A 161 -12.20 -10.30 13.20
N ASN A 162 -12.53 -10.98 14.30
CA ASN A 162 -12.15 -12.38 14.52
C ASN A 162 -12.71 -13.29 13.42
N ASP A 163 -13.93 -13.01 12.95
CA ASP A 163 -14.62 -13.85 11.96
C ASP A 163 -13.96 -13.79 10.57
N ASP A 164 -13.13 -12.76 10.32
CA ASP A 164 -12.49 -12.51 9.03
C ASP A 164 -11.02 -12.93 8.98
N ARG A 165 -10.40 -13.22 10.14
CA ARG A 165 -8.96 -13.55 10.20
C ARG A 165 -8.60 -14.79 9.42
N ASP A 166 -9.46 -15.80 9.43
CA ASP A 166 -9.22 -17.07 8.74
C ASP A 166 -9.24 -16.95 7.21
N ALA A 167 -9.71 -15.83 6.66
CA ALA A 167 -9.56 -15.52 5.24
C ALA A 167 -8.14 -15.05 4.87
N THR A 168 -7.25 -14.89 5.86
CA THR A 168 -5.89 -14.34 5.71
C THR A 168 -4.81 -15.32 6.18
N ARG A 169 -5.09 -16.62 6.17
CA ARG A 169 -4.12 -17.63 6.65
C ARG A 169 -2.89 -17.67 5.75
N PHE A 170 -1.72 -17.99 6.28
CA PHE A 170 -0.52 -18.26 5.48
C PHE A 170 0.40 -19.24 6.19
N PHE A 171 1.33 -19.84 5.44
CA PHE A 171 2.25 -20.84 5.94
C PHE A 171 3.64 -20.27 6.18
N TRP A 172 4.31 -20.66 7.25
CA TRP A 172 5.74 -20.43 7.44
C TRP A 172 6.41 -21.60 8.16
N LEU A 173 7.74 -21.63 8.20
CA LEU A 173 8.52 -22.65 8.90
C LEU A 173 8.28 -22.61 10.41
N SER A 174 8.19 -23.79 11.02
CA SER A 174 8.22 -23.94 12.48
C SER A 174 9.60 -23.66 13.07
N ASP A 175 10.65 -24.00 12.32
CA ASP A 175 12.04 -23.71 12.62
C ASP A 175 12.76 -23.20 11.36
N SER A 176 13.21 -21.94 11.39
CA SER A 176 13.92 -21.33 10.27
C SER A 176 15.36 -21.80 10.10
N THR A 177 15.93 -22.49 11.10
CA THR A 177 17.26 -23.11 10.99
C THR A 177 17.22 -24.40 10.18
N ASP A 178 16.04 -24.98 10.01
CA ASP A 178 15.78 -26.16 9.19
C ASP A 178 14.75 -25.81 8.09
N PRO A 179 15.20 -25.56 6.85
CA PRO A 179 14.32 -25.30 5.70
C PRO A 179 13.36 -26.45 5.35
N THR A 180 13.54 -27.64 5.97
CA THR A 180 12.67 -28.80 5.81
C THR A 180 11.68 -28.96 6.97
N SER A 181 11.69 -28.05 7.94
CA SER A 181 10.80 -28.11 9.10
C SER A 181 9.33 -28.00 8.71
N GLU A 182 8.48 -28.54 9.58
CA GLU A 182 7.02 -28.50 9.43
C GLU A 182 6.53 -27.08 9.18
N LEU A 183 5.57 -26.94 8.25
CA LEU A 183 4.91 -25.66 7.99
C LEU A 183 3.80 -25.42 9.00
N ILE A 184 3.90 -24.32 9.74
CA ILE A 184 2.85 -23.84 10.64
C ILE A 184 2.00 -22.77 9.98
N MET A 185 0.76 -22.65 10.46
CA MET A 185 -0.22 -21.69 9.95
C MET A 185 -0.26 -20.45 10.83
N TYR A 186 -0.20 -19.30 10.19
CA TYR A 186 -0.44 -17.98 10.77
C TYR A 186 -1.70 -17.37 10.17
N ARG A 187 -2.31 -16.40 10.87
CA ARG A 187 -3.36 -15.51 10.34
C ARG A 187 -3.16 -14.08 10.81
N PHE A 188 -3.67 -13.11 10.06
CA PHE A 188 -3.59 -11.70 10.45
C PHE A 188 -4.62 -11.33 11.52
N LYS A 189 -4.18 -10.54 12.49
CA LYS A 189 -5.02 -9.88 13.50
C LYS A 189 -5.32 -8.42 13.16
N VAL A 190 -4.75 -7.90 12.09
CA VAL A 190 -4.81 -6.51 11.65
C VAL A 190 -5.08 -6.45 10.15
N VAL A 191 -5.53 -5.29 9.67
CA VAL A 191 -5.69 -5.06 8.23
C VAL A 191 -4.31 -5.14 7.57
N LEU A 192 -4.14 -6.13 6.70
CA LEU A 192 -2.88 -6.40 6.02
C LEU A 192 -2.68 -5.51 4.78
N PHE A 193 -1.44 -5.39 4.36
CA PHE A 193 -1.10 -4.89 3.02
C PHE A 193 -1.25 -6.02 2.00
N GLY A 194 -1.99 -5.78 0.92
CA GLY A 194 -2.17 -6.74 -0.18
C GLY A 194 -3.64 -6.95 -0.58
N ALA A 195 -4.57 -6.72 0.36
CA ALA A 195 -6.00 -6.73 0.04
C ALA A 195 -6.41 -5.40 -0.62
N THR A 196 -7.22 -5.48 -1.68
CA THR A 196 -7.68 -4.30 -2.44
C THR A 196 -8.52 -3.34 -1.59
N CYS A 197 -9.18 -3.85 -0.55
CA CYS A 197 -10.00 -3.07 0.35
C CYS A 197 -9.22 -2.36 1.46
N SER A 198 -7.94 -2.70 1.72
CA SER A 198 -7.20 -2.14 2.86
C SER A 198 -7.15 -0.61 2.88
N PRO A 199 -6.89 0.10 1.76
CA PRO A 199 -6.96 1.56 1.70
C PRO A 199 -8.32 2.12 2.10
N PHE A 200 -9.40 1.47 1.65
CA PHE A 200 -10.76 1.86 2.00
C PHE A 200 -11.02 1.68 3.51
N ILE A 201 -10.62 0.55 4.10
CA ILE A 201 -10.82 0.26 5.52
C ILE A 201 -10.09 1.30 6.38
N LEU A 202 -8.82 1.59 6.06
CA LEU A 202 -8.03 2.59 6.79
C LEU A 202 -8.70 3.96 6.72
N ASN A 203 -9.05 4.41 5.52
CA ASN A 203 -9.66 5.72 5.34
C ASN A 203 -11.05 5.82 6.02
N ALA A 204 -11.88 4.78 5.92
CA ALA A 204 -13.15 4.71 6.64
C ALA A 204 -12.96 4.81 8.15
N THR A 205 -11.92 4.16 8.68
CA THR A 205 -11.58 4.18 10.10
C THR A 205 -11.12 5.56 10.56
N LEU A 206 -10.20 6.20 9.82
CA LEU A 206 -9.73 7.55 10.11
C LEU A 206 -10.87 8.56 10.06
N LEU A 207 -11.69 8.55 9.00
CA LEU A 207 -12.84 9.45 8.89
C LEU A 207 -13.86 9.22 10.02
N LYS A 208 -14.08 7.96 10.42
CA LYS A 208 -14.93 7.66 11.58
C LYS A 208 -14.35 8.29 12.85
N HIS A 209 -13.06 8.08 13.10
CA HIS A 209 -12.37 8.66 14.25
C HIS A 209 -12.49 10.19 14.31
N LEU A 210 -12.24 10.86 13.18
CA LEU A 210 -12.34 12.32 13.08
C LEU A 210 -13.78 12.81 13.26
N SER A 211 -14.77 12.09 12.74
CA SER A 211 -16.19 12.44 12.92
C SER A 211 -16.69 12.30 14.36
N MET A 212 -16.13 11.34 15.11
CA MET A 212 -16.45 11.12 16.53
C MET A 212 -15.77 12.13 17.46
N ASN A 213 -14.73 12.82 17.00
CA ASN A 213 -13.94 13.77 17.77
C ASN A 213 -13.88 15.13 17.04
N PRO A 214 -15.03 15.82 16.87
CA PRO A 214 -15.10 17.02 16.06
C PRO A 214 -14.27 18.16 16.67
N SER A 215 -13.39 18.72 15.87
CA SER A 215 -12.58 19.89 16.19
C SER A 215 -12.16 20.60 14.90
N LYS A 216 -11.61 21.81 15.00
CA LYS A 216 -11.06 22.51 13.83
C LYS A 216 -9.99 21.67 13.13
N VAL A 217 -9.11 21.02 13.88
CA VAL A 217 -8.07 20.15 13.34
C VAL A 217 -8.64 18.86 12.75
N ALA A 218 -9.72 18.32 13.32
CA ALA A 218 -10.40 17.16 12.73
C ALA A 218 -10.93 17.48 11.33
N SER A 219 -11.57 18.65 11.15
CA SER A 219 -12.04 19.10 9.83
C SER A 219 -10.90 19.27 8.83
N ILE A 220 -9.77 19.85 9.25
CA ILE A 220 -8.59 19.99 8.39
C ILE A 220 -8.05 18.62 7.97
N LEU A 221 -7.84 17.71 8.93
CA LEU A 221 -7.36 16.36 8.66
C LEU A 221 -8.28 15.58 7.71
N GLN A 222 -9.61 15.73 7.83
CA GLN A 222 -10.56 15.07 6.92
C GLN A 222 -10.33 15.46 5.46
N GLU A 223 -9.90 16.70 5.20
CA GLU A 223 -9.62 17.20 3.85
C GLU A 223 -8.17 16.96 3.39
N ASP A 224 -7.23 16.87 4.32
CA ASP A 224 -5.79 16.84 4.04
C ASP A 224 -5.17 15.43 4.08
N LEU A 225 -5.93 14.44 4.55
CA LEU A 225 -5.55 13.04 4.51
C LEU A 225 -5.52 12.48 3.07
N TYR A 226 -4.45 11.75 2.78
CA TYR A 226 -4.29 10.94 1.57
C TYR A 226 -3.70 9.58 1.94
N VAL A 227 -4.56 8.56 2.05
CA VAL A 227 -4.19 7.21 2.51
C VAL A 227 -3.55 7.26 3.90
N ASP A 228 -2.22 7.14 3.99
CA ASP A 228 -1.41 7.17 5.21
C ASP A 228 -0.62 8.48 5.39
N ASN A 229 -0.72 9.43 4.45
CA ASN A 229 -0.02 10.71 4.50
C ASN A 229 -0.99 11.86 4.78
N VAL A 230 -0.49 12.92 5.42
CA VAL A 230 -1.19 14.18 5.64
C VAL A 230 -0.39 15.31 5.02
N LEU A 231 -1.05 16.13 4.20
CA LEU A 231 -0.45 17.33 3.61
C LEU A 231 -1.33 18.53 3.91
N SER A 232 -0.83 19.43 4.75
CA SER A 232 -1.58 20.60 5.22
C SER A 232 -0.74 21.86 5.15
N SER A 233 -1.37 23.01 5.39
CA SER A 233 -0.65 24.27 5.52
C SER A 233 -1.34 25.25 6.46
N MET A 234 -0.56 26.15 7.06
CA MET A 234 -1.04 27.13 8.03
C MET A 234 -0.55 28.54 7.69
N ASP A 235 -1.29 29.56 8.08
CA ASP A 235 -0.97 30.96 7.77
C ASP A 235 0.08 31.58 8.71
N SER A 236 0.28 31.00 9.89
CA SER A 236 1.26 31.45 10.89
C SER A 236 2.00 30.28 11.55
N GLU A 237 3.19 30.55 12.11
CA GLU A 237 3.94 29.52 12.85
C GLU A 237 3.20 29.06 14.10
N GLU A 238 2.49 29.98 14.77
CA GLU A 238 1.69 29.68 15.95
C GLU A 238 0.54 28.72 15.59
N ALA A 239 -0.10 28.92 14.42
CA ALA A 239 -1.11 28.01 13.91
C ALA A 239 -0.52 26.64 13.53
N ALA A 240 0.69 26.62 12.95
CA ALA A 240 1.42 25.39 12.62
C ALA A 240 1.77 24.56 13.87
N ILE A 241 2.30 25.21 14.92
CA ILE A 241 2.61 24.58 16.21
C ILE A 241 1.33 24.07 16.88
N LYS A 242 0.25 24.86 16.85
CA LYS A 242 -1.04 24.44 17.41
C LYS A 242 -1.58 23.21 16.66
N TYR A 243 -1.55 23.23 15.33
CA TYR A 243 -1.97 22.11 14.49
C TYR A 243 -1.15 20.86 14.78
N PHE A 244 0.18 20.98 14.92
CA PHE A 244 1.06 19.87 15.28
C PHE A 244 0.62 19.17 16.56
N ASN A 245 0.41 19.94 17.65
CA ASN A 245 0.04 19.36 18.93
C ASN A 245 -1.36 18.75 18.91
N GLU A 246 -2.34 19.48 18.38
CA GLU A 246 -3.74 19.04 18.35
C GLU A 246 -3.96 17.83 17.44
N SER A 247 -3.30 17.76 16.28
CA SER A 247 -3.45 16.63 15.34
C SER A 247 -2.80 15.36 15.87
N ARG A 248 -1.64 15.46 16.53
CA ARG A 248 -0.98 14.32 17.18
C ARG A 248 -1.83 13.78 18.31
N GLU A 249 -2.33 14.64 19.17
CA GLU A 249 -3.17 14.21 20.30
C GLU A 249 -4.47 13.57 19.81
N LEU A 250 -5.13 14.19 18.83
CA LEU A 250 -6.34 13.66 18.22
C LEU A 250 -6.11 12.25 17.65
N LEU A 251 -5.18 12.08 16.71
CA LEU A 251 -4.96 10.77 16.08
C LEU A 251 -4.44 9.70 17.05
N LYS A 252 -3.67 10.10 18.07
CA LYS A 252 -3.18 9.19 19.12
C LYS A 252 -4.33 8.58 19.91
N GLN A 253 -5.43 9.30 20.15
CA GLN A 253 -6.63 8.76 20.79
C GLN A 253 -7.26 7.61 19.97
N GLY A 254 -7.09 7.63 18.65
CA GLY A 254 -7.50 6.54 17.75
C GLY A 254 -6.47 5.41 17.59
N GLY A 255 -5.32 5.49 18.27
CA GLY A 255 -4.21 4.55 18.11
C GLY A 255 -3.30 4.85 16.91
N PHE A 256 -3.44 6.00 16.26
CA PHE A 256 -2.66 6.41 15.10
C PHE A 256 -1.55 7.38 15.51
N ASN A 257 -0.30 7.01 15.25
CA ASN A 257 0.87 7.85 15.58
C ASN A 257 1.34 8.62 14.33
N LEU A 258 1.34 9.95 14.40
CA LEU A 258 1.94 10.81 13.36
C LEU A 258 3.45 10.91 13.55
N ARG A 259 4.20 10.72 12.46
CA ARG A 259 5.66 10.73 12.43
C ARG A 259 6.18 11.43 11.16
N SER A 260 7.50 11.52 11.04
CA SER A 260 8.18 12.04 9.83
C SER A 260 7.65 13.42 9.45
N TRP A 261 7.60 14.32 10.43
CA TRP A 261 7.12 15.68 10.24
C TRP A 261 8.14 16.49 9.45
N MET A 262 7.66 17.18 8.42
CA MET A 262 8.46 18.13 7.64
C MET A 262 7.69 19.44 7.45
N SER A 263 8.38 20.56 7.60
CA SER A 263 7.82 21.90 7.46
C SER A 263 8.87 22.92 7.05
N ASN A 264 8.45 24.04 6.44
CA ASN A 264 9.27 25.23 6.20
C ASN A 264 9.26 26.23 7.39
N SER A 265 8.64 25.88 8.54
CA SER A 265 8.76 26.65 9.79
C SER A 265 9.88 26.11 10.67
N ASP A 266 10.87 26.94 11.00
CA ASP A 266 11.97 26.56 11.89
C ASP A 266 11.46 26.20 13.30
N LYS A 267 10.51 26.96 13.85
CA LYS A 267 9.94 26.65 15.16
C LYS A 267 9.22 25.31 15.19
N LEU A 268 8.48 24.99 14.13
CA LEU A 268 7.80 23.69 14.04
C LEU A 268 8.82 22.55 13.89
N ARG A 269 9.90 22.77 13.14
CA ARG A 269 10.99 21.79 12.99
C ARG A 269 11.70 21.54 14.32
N ASP A 270 12.02 22.59 15.08
CA ASP A 270 12.63 22.48 16.41
C ASP A 270 11.72 21.70 17.38
N LEU A 271 10.42 21.97 17.34
CA LEU A 271 9.43 21.23 18.13
C LEU A 271 9.40 19.74 17.72
N ALA A 272 9.28 19.44 16.43
CA ALA A 272 9.28 18.08 15.92
C ALA A 272 10.58 17.32 16.25
N LEU A 273 11.72 18.02 16.27
CA LEU A 273 13.02 17.46 16.67
C LEU A 273 13.03 17.10 18.15
N SER A 274 12.55 18.00 19.02
CA SER A 274 12.45 17.75 20.46
C SER A 274 11.55 16.56 20.79
N GLU A 275 10.50 16.38 19.98
CA GLU A 275 9.54 15.27 20.05
C GLU A 275 10.03 13.99 19.34
N LYS A 276 11.21 14.02 18.71
CA LYS A 276 11.81 12.90 17.96
C LYS A 276 10.93 12.37 16.83
N VAL A 277 10.18 13.25 16.18
CA VAL A 277 9.31 12.93 15.04
C VAL A 277 9.62 13.75 13.79
N LEU A 278 10.64 14.61 13.83
CA LEU A 278 11.14 15.35 12.67
C LEU A 278 11.71 14.39 11.61
N ASP A 279 11.32 14.62 10.36
CA ASP A 279 12.09 14.14 9.21
C ASP A 279 13.23 15.13 8.93
N SER A 280 14.47 14.66 9.10
CA SER A 280 15.66 15.51 8.93
C SER A 280 15.99 15.81 7.47
N ASP A 281 15.36 15.11 6.54
CA ASP A 281 15.55 15.36 5.12
C ASP A 281 15.02 16.75 4.75
N LYS A 282 15.69 17.38 3.77
CA LYS A 282 15.28 18.72 3.28
C LYS A 282 14.17 18.63 2.24
N GLU A 283 14.08 17.49 1.57
CA GLU A 283 13.15 17.25 0.48
C GLU A 283 12.33 16.00 0.76
N THR A 284 11.06 16.02 0.38
CA THR A 284 10.18 14.84 0.43
C THR A 284 9.35 14.72 -0.83
N LYS A 285 8.91 13.49 -1.12
CA LYS A 285 8.03 13.21 -2.24
C LYS A 285 6.58 13.42 -1.81
N ILE A 286 5.92 14.42 -2.37
CA ILE A 286 4.50 14.69 -2.16
C ILE A 286 3.68 14.38 -3.41
N LEU A 287 2.79 13.40 -3.34
CA LEU A 287 1.78 13.13 -4.39
C LEU A 287 2.34 13.04 -5.83
N GLY A 288 3.58 12.55 -5.98
CA GLY A 288 4.27 12.42 -7.27
C GLY A 288 5.23 13.57 -7.62
N MET A 289 5.25 14.64 -6.83
CA MET A 289 6.18 15.77 -6.92
C MET A 289 7.25 15.70 -5.82
N ARG A 290 8.30 16.50 -5.96
CA ARG A 290 9.30 16.75 -4.91
C ARG A 290 9.01 18.11 -4.28
N TRP A 291 8.96 18.16 -2.96
CA TRP A 291 8.87 19.40 -2.19
C TRP A 291 10.16 19.59 -1.41
N ASP A 292 10.80 20.74 -1.60
CA ASP A 292 11.91 21.22 -0.78
C ASP A 292 11.33 22.15 0.30
N ALA A 293 11.45 21.73 1.55
CA ALA A 293 10.90 22.47 2.69
C ALA A 293 11.73 23.71 3.06
N GLU A 294 13.01 23.78 2.69
CA GLU A 294 13.86 24.94 2.98
C GLU A 294 13.59 26.09 2.00
N SER A 295 13.48 25.78 0.71
CA SER A 295 13.15 26.77 -0.33
C SER A 295 11.64 26.96 -0.53
N ASP A 296 10.82 26.09 0.08
CA ASP A 296 9.37 25.98 -0.13
C ASP A 296 8.97 25.88 -1.61
N THR A 297 9.68 25.02 -2.36
CA THR A 297 9.47 24.85 -3.81
C THR A 297 8.95 23.46 -4.17
N LEU A 298 8.03 23.41 -5.13
CA LEU A 298 7.58 22.17 -5.75
C LEU A 298 8.26 21.97 -7.09
N SER A 299 8.84 20.79 -7.30
CA SER A 299 9.46 20.39 -8.55
C SER A 299 9.00 19.00 -8.97
N PHE A 300 9.08 18.69 -10.26
CA PHE A 300 8.98 17.31 -10.71
C PHE A 300 10.34 16.67 -10.53
N ALA A 301 10.38 15.43 -10.04
CA ALA A 301 11.61 14.65 -10.08
C ALA A 301 12.12 14.64 -11.52
N GLU A 302 13.43 14.84 -11.74
CA GLU A 302 14.01 14.68 -13.06
C GLU A 302 13.54 13.35 -13.61
N THR A 303 12.69 13.40 -14.64
CA THR A 303 12.49 12.23 -15.49
C THR A 303 13.90 11.86 -15.90
N LYS A 304 14.39 10.69 -15.47
CA LYS A 304 15.53 10.07 -16.15
C LYS A 304 15.21 10.28 -17.61
N GLN A 305 15.98 11.13 -18.30
CA GLN A 305 15.89 11.17 -19.75
C GLN A 305 16.08 9.72 -20.10
N LEU A 306 15.02 9.10 -20.64
CA LEU A 306 15.20 7.88 -21.39
C LEU A 306 16.35 8.24 -22.31
N LYS A 307 17.49 7.57 -22.15
CA LYS A 307 18.54 7.61 -23.15
C LYS A 307 17.91 7.00 -24.38
N MET A 308 17.17 7.84 -25.11
CA MET A 308 16.70 7.54 -26.42
C MET A 308 17.94 7.67 -27.27
N ASP A 309 18.73 6.59 -27.31
CA ASP A 309 19.79 6.42 -28.31
C ASP A 309 19.18 6.40 -29.73
N THR A 310 17.85 6.34 -29.84
CA THR A 310 17.07 6.53 -31.06
C THR A 310 16.20 7.78 -30.93
N GLN A 311 16.43 8.81 -31.75
CA GLN A 311 15.48 9.91 -31.90
C GLN A 311 14.11 9.36 -32.34
N LEU A 312 13.18 9.18 -31.39
CA LEU A 312 11.78 8.89 -31.70
C LEU A 312 11.16 10.17 -32.26
N THR A 313 11.21 10.31 -33.58
CA THR A 313 10.52 11.39 -34.27
C THR A 313 9.04 11.07 -34.34
N LYS A 314 8.18 12.10 -34.41
CA LYS A 314 6.73 11.92 -34.62
C LYS A 314 6.44 10.98 -35.79
N GLN A 315 7.33 10.91 -36.79
CA GLN A 315 7.20 10.05 -37.97
C GLN A 315 7.14 8.55 -37.65
N MET A 316 7.70 8.12 -36.52
CA MET A 316 7.82 6.72 -36.11
C MET A 316 6.69 6.26 -35.18
N ASN A 317 5.77 7.15 -34.79
CA ASN A 317 4.60 6.80 -33.99
C ASN A 317 3.44 6.34 -34.90
N PRO A 318 3.00 5.06 -34.83
CA PRO A 318 1.89 4.58 -35.65
C PRO A 318 0.55 5.27 -35.32
N ALA A 319 0.35 5.77 -34.10
CA ALA A 319 -0.86 6.50 -33.73
C ALA A 319 -1.00 7.86 -34.47
N ASP A 320 0.12 8.40 -34.95
CA ASP A 320 0.16 9.66 -35.71
C ASP A 320 -0.06 9.43 -37.23
N LEU A 321 -0.31 8.20 -37.70
CA LEU A 321 -0.55 7.92 -39.12
C LEU A 321 -1.86 8.53 -39.62
N GLN A 322 -2.92 8.47 -38.81
CA GLN A 322 -4.22 9.05 -39.19
C GLN A 322 -4.16 10.58 -39.27
N THR A 323 -3.38 11.24 -38.41
CA THR A 323 -3.24 12.70 -38.41
C THR A 323 -2.36 13.24 -39.54
N ARG A 324 -1.70 12.35 -40.30
CA ARG A 324 -0.87 12.69 -41.47
C ARG A 324 -1.62 12.61 -42.80
N GLY A 325 -2.93 12.35 -42.78
CA GLY A 325 -3.76 12.34 -43.99
C GLY A 325 -3.61 11.08 -44.84
N LEU A 326 -3.23 9.95 -44.23
CA LEU A 326 -3.24 8.66 -44.91
C LEU A 326 -4.66 8.24 -45.27
N THR A 327 -4.83 7.73 -46.50
CA THR A 327 -6.10 7.12 -46.93
C THR A 327 -6.30 5.75 -46.27
N ALA A 328 -7.55 5.26 -46.21
CA ALA A 328 -7.86 3.98 -45.57
C ALA A 328 -7.06 2.80 -46.16
N SER A 329 -6.89 2.75 -47.48
CA SER A 329 -6.08 1.71 -48.14
C SER A 329 -4.60 1.80 -47.78
N GLN A 330 -4.03 3.01 -47.69
CA GLN A 330 -2.64 3.18 -47.27
C GLN A 330 -2.42 2.88 -45.78
N PHE A 331 -3.46 2.98 -44.97
CA PHE A 331 -3.42 2.61 -43.57
C PHE A 331 -3.44 1.08 -43.39
N GLU A 332 -4.28 0.37 -44.15
CA GLU A 332 -4.31 -1.10 -44.17
C GLU A 332 -2.96 -1.71 -44.57
N ASP A 333 -2.26 -1.08 -45.52
CA ASP A 333 -0.94 -1.53 -45.99
C ASP A 333 0.24 -0.99 -45.13
N SER A 334 -0.04 -0.25 -44.05
CA SER A 334 1.02 0.37 -43.25
C SER A 334 1.77 -0.64 -42.41
N THR A 335 3.02 -0.92 -42.79
CA THR A 335 3.93 -1.78 -42.02
C THR A 335 4.23 -1.21 -40.64
N LEU A 336 4.27 0.12 -40.49
CA LEU A 336 4.47 0.78 -39.21
C LEU A 336 3.28 0.56 -38.26
N TRP A 337 2.05 0.56 -38.78
CA TRP A 337 0.85 0.25 -38.00
C TRP A 337 0.78 -1.23 -37.62
N MET A 338 1.03 -2.11 -38.60
CA MET A 338 0.87 -3.55 -38.42
C MET A 338 1.98 -4.19 -37.58
N ASN A 339 3.22 -3.72 -37.71
CA ASN A 339 4.38 -4.34 -37.07
C ASN A 339 5.02 -3.46 -35.99
N GLY A 340 4.55 -2.22 -35.83
CA GLY A 340 5.19 -1.23 -34.98
C GLY A 340 6.51 -0.72 -35.57
N PRO A 341 7.15 0.27 -34.92
CA PRO A 341 8.44 0.79 -35.35
C PRO A 341 9.58 -0.19 -35.06
N GLN A 342 10.61 -0.17 -35.91
CA GLN A 342 11.67 -1.19 -35.95
C GLN A 342 12.46 -1.36 -34.65
N TRP A 343 12.62 -0.31 -33.83
CA TRP A 343 13.26 -0.41 -32.51
C TRP A 343 12.44 -1.25 -31.51
N LEU A 344 11.12 -1.32 -31.68
CA LEU A 344 10.24 -2.15 -30.86
C LEU A 344 10.46 -3.64 -31.18
N THR A 345 10.84 -3.96 -32.43
CA THR A 345 11.15 -5.32 -32.87
C THR A 345 12.62 -5.71 -32.65
N ASP A 346 13.55 -4.75 -32.71
CA ASP A 346 14.99 -5.02 -32.59
C ASP A 346 15.43 -5.26 -31.12
N GLU A 347 14.82 -4.59 -30.13
CA GLU A 347 15.11 -4.85 -28.70
C GLU A 347 14.52 -6.19 -28.20
N LEU A 348 13.55 -6.77 -28.91
CA LEU A 348 12.93 -8.07 -28.56
C LEU A 348 13.84 -9.28 -28.83
N ASN A 349 14.98 -9.11 -29.50
CA ASN A 349 15.98 -10.17 -29.63
C ASN A 349 16.84 -10.37 -28.36
N GLY A 350 16.79 -9.44 -27.40
CA GLY A 350 17.49 -9.55 -26.12
C GLY A 350 16.62 -9.95 -24.92
N LEU A 351 15.29 -9.83 -25.03
CA LEU A 351 14.34 -10.10 -23.96
C LEU A 351 13.16 -10.91 -24.52
N ARG A 352 13.28 -12.24 -24.51
CA ARG A 352 12.11 -13.13 -24.60
C ARG A 352 11.25 -12.96 -23.34
N GLY A 353 10.38 -11.96 -23.34
CA GLY A 353 9.13 -11.96 -22.59
C GLY A 353 8.02 -12.31 -23.56
N GLN A 354 7.71 -13.60 -23.70
CA GLN A 354 6.44 -13.99 -24.31
C GLN A 354 5.31 -13.47 -23.42
N ASP A 355 4.29 -12.92 -24.07
CA ASP A 355 2.95 -12.60 -23.55
C ASP A 355 2.80 -11.37 -22.64
N MET A 356 2.99 -10.17 -23.21
CA MET A 356 2.42 -8.93 -22.62
C MET A 356 1.04 -8.53 -23.16
N TRP A 357 0.42 -9.35 -24.02
CA TRP A 357 -0.95 -9.09 -24.50
C TRP A 357 -1.71 -10.40 -24.74
N LYS A 358 -1.99 -11.15 -23.68
CA LYS A 358 -3.12 -12.08 -23.58
C LYS A 358 -3.69 -12.08 -22.18
#